data_AF-A0A522Q756-F1
#
_entry.id   AF-A0A522Q756-F1
#
_cell.length_a   1.000
_cell.length_b   1.000
_cell.length_c   1.000
_cell.angle_alpha   90.00
_cell.angle_beta   90.00
_cell.angle_gamma   90.00
#
_symmetry.space_group_name_H-M   'P 1'
#
loop_
_entity.id
_entity.type
_entity.pdbx_description
1 polymer ?
#
loop_
_entity_poly.entity_id
_entity_poly.type
_entity_poly.pdbx_seq_one_letter_code
_entity_poly.pdbx_strand_id
1 'polypeptide(L)'
;MSSPLSGIPIPRRRRLAATLALFAVLFVAVGAVALTGQVTTVRLFGVAALLVAVVLTLVAWGTARSVRIDAADARLDAAIEAAVTEQFGSMCSCGHDHDPTVT
;
A
#
# COMPACT_ATOMS: atom_id res chain seq x y z
N MET A 1 10.48 -13.40 11.69
CA MET A 1 9.00 -13.33 11.81
C MET A 1 8.48 -12.48 10.68
N SER A 2 8.03 -13.11 9.59
CA SER A 2 7.58 -12.44 8.38
C SER A 2 6.19 -11.85 8.62
N SER A 3 6.05 -10.52 8.57
CA SER A 3 4.77 -9.85 8.78
C SER A 3 3.75 -10.32 7.73
N PRO A 4 2.52 -10.73 8.12
CA PRO A 4 1.51 -11.28 7.21
C PRO A 4 1.09 -10.31 6.09
N LEU A 5 1.40 -9.02 6.26
CA LEU A 5 1.21 -8.01 5.23
C LEU A 5 2.21 -8.15 4.07
N SER A 6 3.47 -8.59 4.31
CA SER A 6 4.50 -8.69 3.27
C SER A 6 4.21 -9.75 2.20
N GLY A 7 3.33 -10.71 2.49
CA GLY A 7 2.92 -11.76 1.54
C GLY A 7 1.89 -11.33 0.49
N ILE A 8 1.31 -10.13 0.58
CA ILE A 8 0.29 -9.67 -0.37
C ILE A 8 0.98 -9.03 -1.59
N PRO A 9 0.84 -9.59 -2.81
CA PRO A 9 1.48 -9.05 -3.99
C PRO A 9 1.01 -7.62 -4.28
N ILE A 10 1.97 -6.73 -4.57
CA ILE A 10 1.79 -5.30 -4.89
C ILE A 10 0.60 -5.00 -5.83
N PRO A 11 0.33 -5.76 -6.92
CA PRO A 11 -0.82 -5.49 -7.78
C PRO A 11 -2.17 -5.63 -7.07
N ARG A 12 -2.30 -6.53 -6.08
CA ARG A 12 -3.52 -6.66 -5.29
C ARG A 12 -3.71 -5.46 -4.35
N ARG A 13 -2.64 -4.97 -3.72
CA ARG A 13 -2.69 -3.76 -2.88
C ARG A 13 -3.09 -2.51 -3.70
N ARG A 14 -2.58 -2.39 -4.93
CA ARG A 14 -2.97 -1.31 -5.86
C ARG A 14 -4.45 -1.39 -6.26
N ARG A 15 -4.96 -2.58 -6.58
CA ARG A 15 -6.40 -2.76 -6.89
C ARG A 15 -7.28 -2.39 -5.71
N LEU A 16 -6.89 -2.77 -4.49
CA LEU A 16 -7.61 -2.42 -3.27
C LEU A 16 -7.61 -0.89 -3.02
N ALA A 17 -6.48 -0.22 -3.20
CA ALA A 17 -6.43 1.24 -3.11
C ALA A 17 -7.36 1.91 -4.15
N ALA A 18 -7.40 1.40 -5.38
CA ALA A 18 -8.25 1.91 -6.44
C ALA A 18 -9.75 1.69 -6.15
N THR A 19 -10.14 0.52 -5.64
CA THR A 19 -11.55 0.26 -5.29
C THR A 19 -12.00 1.12 -4.12
N LEU A 20 -11.17 1.27 -3.08
CA LEU A 20 -11.46 2.16 -1.95
C LEU A 20 -11.62 3.62 -2.40
N ALA A 21 -10.75 4.09 -3.31
CA ALA A 21 -10.86 5.43 -3.87
C ALA A 21 -12.16 5.62 -4.67
N LEU A 22 -12.58 4.62 -5.46
CA LEU A 22 -13.85 4.66 -6.19
C LEU A 22 -15.05 4.77 -5.24
N PHE A 23 -15.08 3.96 -4.18
CA PHE A 23 -16.14 4.03 -3.17
C PHE A 23 -16.13 5.39 -2.45
N ALA A 24 -14.96 5.93 -2.13
CA ALA A 24 -14.86 7.25 -1.52
C ALA A 24 -15.52 8.34 -2.40
N VAL A 25 -15.23 8.34 -3.70
CA VAL A 25 -15.84 9.28 -4.67
C VAL A 25 -17.37 9.12 -4.71
N LEU A 26 -17.87 7.89 -4.70
CA LEU A 26 -19.31 7.62 -4.67
C LEU A 26 -19.97 8.18 -3.40
N PHE A 27 -19.37 7.96 -2.22
CA PHE A 27 -19.88 8.50 -0.96
C PHE A 27 -19.83 10.02 -0.90
N VAL A 28 -18.81 10.65 -1.51
CA VAL A 28 -18.77 12.12 -1.66
C VAL A 28 -19.94 12.61 -2.52
N ALA A 29 -20.20 11.97 -3.65
CA ALA A 29 -21.31 12.34 -4.53
C ALA A 29 -22.68 12.21 -3.82
N VAL A 30 -22.92 11.07 -3.16
CA VAL A 30 -24.15 10.84 -2.38
C VAL A 30 -24.29 11.86 -1.25
N GLY A 31 -23.21 12.11 -0.50
CA GLY A 31 -23.20 13.08 0.59
C GLY A 31 -23.49 14.51 0.11
N ALA A 32 -22.88 14.92 -1.00
CA ALA A 32 -23.11 16.24 -1.60
C ALA A 32 -24.57 16.43 -2.04
N VAL A 33 -25.16 15.42 -2.68
CA VAL A 33 -26.58 15.45 -3.10
C VAL A 33 -27.52 15.42 -1.88
N ALA A 34 -27.20 14.63 -0.86
CA ALA A 34 -28.02 14.56 0.35
C ALA A 34 -28.08 15.91 1.10
N LEU A 35 -27.00 16.71 1.05
CA LEU A 35 -26.97 18.04 1.65
C LEU A 35 -27.88 19.07 0.95
N THR A 36 -28.23 18.86 -0.33
CA THR A 36 -29.18 19.74 -1.04
C THR A 36 -30.64 19.47 -0.66
N GLY A 37 -30.92 18.38 0.06
CA GLY A 37 -32.26 18.05 0.54
C GLY A 37 -32.78 19.03 1.60
N GLN A 38 -34.11 19.17 1.69
CA GLN A 38 -34.76 20.00 2.73
C GLN A 38 -35.06 19.23 4.02
N VAL A 39 -34.99 17.90 3.98
CA VAL A 39 -35.31 17.04 5.12
C VAL A 39 -34.07 16.85 6.00
N THR A 40 -34.17 17.19 7.29
CA THR A 40 -33.05 17.14 8.24
C THR A 40 -32.43 15.75 8.37
N THR A 41 -33.24 14.69 8.33
CA THR A 41 -32.76 13.30 8.36
C THR A 41 -31.90 12.94 7.15
N VAL A 42 -32.23 13.45 5.97
CA VAL A 42 -31.44 13.26 4.74
C VAL A 42 -30.10 13.99 4.84
N ARG A 43 -30.07 15.18 5.43
CA ARG A 43 -28.80 15.91 5.67
C ARG A 43 -27.88 15.20 6.64
N LEU A 44 -28.42 14.65 7.74
CA LEU A 44 -27.65 13.86 8.71
C LEU A 44 -27.03 12.61 8.04
N PHE A 45 -27.80 11.93 7.19
CA PHE A 45 -27.28 10.82 6.39
C PHE A 45 -26.16 11.28 5.44
N GLY A 46 -26.30 12.45 4.82
CA GLY A 46 -25.26 13.05 3.98
C GLY A 46 -23.96 13.32 4.74
N VAL A 47 -24.03 13.83 5.98
CA VAL A 47 -22.86 14.03 6.84
C VAL A 47 -22.19 12.70 7.16
N ALA A 48 -22.96 11.67 7.55
CA ALA A 48 -22.42 10.34 7.81
C ALA A 48 -21.73 9.74 6.57
N ALA A 49 -22.32 9.89 5.39
CA ALA A 49 -21.74 9.47 4.12
C ALA A 49 -20.40 10.16 3.83
N LEU A 50 -20.30 11.46 4.08
CA LEU A 50 -19.05 12.21 3.93
C LEU A 50 -17.97 11.77 4.92
N LEU A 51 -18.32 11.47 6.17
CA LEU A 51 -17.37 10.93 7.15
C LEU A 51 -16.79 9.58 6.68
N VAL A 52 -17.65 8.69 6.17
CA VAL A 52 -17.21 7.42 5.58
C VAL A 52 -16.28 7.65 4.38
N ALA A 53 -16.60 8.62 3.52
CA ALA A 53 -15.74 8.97 2.39
C ALA A 53 -14.35 9.44 2.81
N VAL A 54 -14.26 10.24 3.88
CA VAL A 54 -12.98 10.69 4.45
C VAL A 54 -12.16 9.49 4.94
N VAL A 55 -12.78 8.57 5.69
CA VAL A 55 -12.10 7.36 6.18
C VAL A 55 -11.60 6.52 5.02
N LEU A 56 -12.43 6.25 4.01
CA LEU A 56 -12.05 5.48 2.82
C LEU A 56 -10.89 6.14 2.07
N THR A 57 -10.92 7.47 1.95
CA THR A 57 -9.84 8.25 1.30
C THR A 57 -8.54 8.12 2.08
N LEU A 58 -8.57 8.19 3.42
CA LEU A 58 -7.39 8.03 4.27
C LEU A 58 -6.79 6.63 4.15
N VAL A 59 -7.64 5.58 4.10
CA VAL A 59 -7.18 4.20 3.90
C VAL A 59 -6.59 3.99 2.50
N ALA A 60 -7.24 4.51 1.46
CA ALA A 60 -6.72 4.47 0.08
C ALA A 60 -5.37 5.21 -0.03
N TRP A 61 -5.25 6.36 0.63
CA TRP A 61 -4.01 7.11 0.70
C TRP A 61 -2.91 6.34 1.44
N GLY A 62 -3.21 5.76 2.61
CA GLY A 62 -2.26 4.97 3.40
C GLY A 62 -1.74 3.76 2.63
N THR A 63 -2.61 3.03 1.95
CA THR A 63 -2.23 1.88 1.11
C THR A 63 -1.39 2.31 -0.10
N ALA A 64 -1.74 3.40 -0.78
CA ALA A 64 -0.95 3.95 -1.87
C ALA A 64 0.44 4.42 -1.39
N ARG A 65 0.52 5.05 -0.22
CA ARG A 65 1.79 5.50 0.38
C ARG A 65 2.67 4.33 0.78
N SER A 66 2.12 3.28 1.39
CA SER A 66 2.85 2.04 1.71
C SER A 66 3.47 1.43 0.45
N VAL A 67 2.71 1.32 -0.66
CA VAL A 67 3.25 0.81 -1.93
C VAL A 67 4.38 1.67 -2.48
N ARG A 68 4.34 2.99 -2.28
CA ARG A 68 5.43 3.90 -2.72
C ARG A 68 6.69 3.71 -1.88
N ILE A 69 6.56 3.45 -0.58
CA ILE A 69 7.69 3.16 0.31
C ILE A 69 8.31 1.82 -0.07
N ASP A 70 7.51 0.76 -0.20
CA ASP A 70 8.00 -0.57 -0.62
C ASP A 70 8.77 -0.50 -1.95
N ALA A 71 8.30 0.32 -2.90
CA ALA A 71 8.97 0.52 -4.18
C ALA A 71 10.25 1.37 -4.10
N ALA A 72 10.36 2.26 -3.11
CA ALA A 72 11.58 3.03 -2.85
C ALA A 72 12.63 2.15 -2.18
N ASP A 73 12.24 1.34 -1.20
CA ASP A 73 13.11 0.39 -0.51
C ASP A 73 13.71 -0.62 -1.49
N ALA A 74 12.88 -1.21 -2.37
CA ALA A 74 13.35 -2.13 -3.40
C ALA A 74 14.36 -1.50 -4.40
N ARG A 75 14.27 -0.18 -4.64
CA ARG A 75 15.24 0.54 -5.48
C ARG A 75 16.55 0.79 -4.74
N LEU A 76 16.48 1.05 -3.43
CA LEU A 76 17.66 1.21 -2.59
C LEU A 76 18.41 -0.12 -2.49
N ASP A 77 17.72 -1.22 -2.25
CA ASP A 77 18.32 -2.56 -2.20
C ASP A 77 19.05 -2.89 -3.51
N ALA A 78 18.41 -2.63 -4.66
CA ALA A 78 19.02 -2.86 -5.97
C ALA A 78 20.25 -1.95 -6.22
N ALA A 79 20.21 -0.70 -5.76
CA ALA A 79 21.35 0.21 -5.87
C ALA A 79 22.54 -0.22 -4.98
N ILE A 80 22.25 -0.72 -3.78
CA ILE A 80 23.26 -1.28 -2.87
C ILE A 80 23.86 -2.53 -3.48
N GLU A 81 23.05 -3.46 -3.99
CA GLU A 81 23.52 -4.66 -4.66
C GLU A 81 24.41 -4.31 -5.86
N ALA A 82 24.02 -3.35 -6.71
CA ALA A 82 24.82 -2.89 -7.82
C ALA A 82 26.18 -2.32 -7.36
N ALA A 83 26.19 -1.45 -6.34
CA ALA A 83 27.42 -0.86 -5.81
C ALA A 83 28.35 -1.91 -5.17
N VAL A 84 27.80 -2.88 -4.45
CA VAL A 84 28.56 -3.99 -3.87
C VAL A 84 29.17 -4.87 -4.97
N THR A 85 28.39 -5.17 -6.00
CA THR A 85 28.86 -5.99 -7.14
C THR A 85 29.95 -5.27 -7.92
N GLU A 86 29.85 -3.95 -8.08
CA GLU A 86 30.85 -3.10 -8.74
C GLU A 86 32.16 -3.01 -7.93
N GLN A 87 32.08 -2.89 -6.60
CA GLN A 87 33.24 -2.69 -5.74
C GLN A 87 33.98 -3.99 -5.36
N PHE A 88 33.28 -5.11 -5.24
CA PHE A 88 33.87 -6.38 -4.76
C PHE A 88 33.83 -7.53 -5.79
N GLY A 89 33.23 -7.33 -6.97
CA GLY A 89 32.94 -8.43 -7.88
C GLY A 89 31.87 -9.38 -7.32
N SER A 90 31.45 -10.38 -8.12
CA SER A 90 30.48 -11.40 -7.70
C SER A 90 30.96 -12.11 -6.42
N MET A 91 30.27 -11.90 -5.30
CA MET A 91 30.56 -12.54 -4.02
C MET A 91 30.28 -14.06 -4.00
N CYS A 92 29.93 -14.69 -5.14
CA CYS A 92 29.86 -16.14 -5.27
C CYS A 92 31.24 -16.84 -5.23
N SER A 93 32.26 -16.20 -4.67
CA SER A 93 33.63 -16.70 -4.54
C SER A 93 34.09 -16.80 -3.07
N CYS A 94 33.19 -16.74 -2.09
CA CYS A 94 33.52 -17.18 -0.74
C CYS A 94 33.42 -18.72 -0.74
N GLY A 95 34.49 -19.42 -1.09
CA GLY A 95 34.60 -20.88 -1.04
C GLY A 95 34.51 -21.42 0.39
N HIS A 96 33.33 -21.30 1.00
CA HIS A 96 33.00 -21.92 2.27
C HIS A 96 31.85 -22.89 2.03
N ASP A 97 32.24 -24.15 1.81
CA ASP A 97 31.40 -25.32 1.98
C ASP A 97 30.66 -25.22 3.32
N HIS A 98 29.40 -24.80 3.27
CA HIS A 98 28.45 -25.12 4.32
C HIS A 98 27.85 -26.49 3.98
N ASP A 99 28.69 -27.52 4.08
CA ASP A 99 28.25 -28.91 4.14
C ASP A 99 27.88 -29.25 5.60
N PRO A 100 26.59 -29.42 5.94
CA PRO A 100 26.17 -29.78 7.29
C PRO A 100 26.33 -31.27 7.61
N THR A 101 26.98 -32.08 6.77
CA THR A 101 27.04 -33.55 6.94
C THR A 101 28.29 -34.09 7.65
N VAL A 102 29.13 -33.22 8.23
CA VAL A 102 30.26 -33.64 9.07
C VAL A 102 29.94 -33.50 10.56
N THR A 103 29.08 -34.38 11.08
CA THR A 103 29.16 -35.01 12.41
C THR A 103 28.20 -36.18 12.49
#